data_AF-K6VKC2-F1
#
_entry.id   AF-K6VKC2-F1
#
_cell.length_a   1.000
_cell.length_b   1.000
_cell.length_c   1.000
_cell.angle_alpha   90.00
_cell.angle_beta   90.00
_cell.angle_gamma   90.00
#
_symmetry.space_group_name_H-M   'P 1'
#
loop_
_entity.id
_entity.type
_entity.pdbx_description
1 polymer ?
#
loop_
_entity_poly.entity_id
_entity_poly.type
_entity_poly.pdbx_seq_one_letter_code
_entity_poly.pdbx_strand_id
1 'polypeptide(L)'
;MDRCTILYYWIYNSVKEHKIKNNIITESFYDYYSNMCTFQRRAKCFYYSYDDIYEAPVNIIFLDIFQHNINTITSMLDNPNGTFNVNLQMYICECINIYNKVNITYCVEKDDKDEKITRTCNSLDAFKQTYNTYLSGLKYTKYKIPSLDTEVEEYSNNCISQAEIIKSVTDSPRSEETSSYSTNDP
;
A
#
# COMPACT_ATOMS: atom_id res chain seq x y z
N MET A 1 2.44 -0.54 16.22
CA MET A 1 3.05 -0.22 14.94
C MET A 1 4.55 -0.45 15.05
N ASP A 2 5.16 -1.28 14.20
CA ASP A 2 6.62 -1.36 14.17
C ASP A 2 7.12 -0.07 13.50
N ARG A 3 7.91 0.71 14.25
CA ARG A 3 8.48 1.97 13.77
C ARG A 3 9.36 1.74 12.53
N CYS A 4 9.84 0.51 12.34
CA CYS A 4 10.66 0.12 11.21
C CYS A 4 9.88 0.12 9.90
N THR A 5 8.63 -0.37 9.88
CA THR A 5 7.81 -0.39 8.65
C THR A 5 7.51 1.03 8.15
N ILE A 6 7.21 1.97 9.05
CA ILE A 6 7.03 3.39 8.71
C ILE A 6 8.33 3.96 8.14
N LEU A 7 9.45 3.69 8.82
CA LEU A 7 10.76 4.14 8.40
C LEU A 7 11.10 3.62 6.98
N TYR A 8 10.86 2.33 6.70
CA TYR A 8 11.11 1.74 5.39
C TYR A 8 10.23 2.35 4.30
N TYR A 9 8.97 2.69 4.58
CA TYR A 9 8.11 3.44 3.65
C TYR A 9 8.71 4.79 3.27
N TRP A 10 9.13 5.59 4.26
CA TRP A 10 9.71 6.91 4.02
C TRP A 10 11.02 6.83 3.25
N ILE A 11 11.89 5.87 3.61
CA ILE A 11 13.14 5.62 2.90
C ILE A 11 12.86 5.26 1.45
N TYR A 12 11.94 4.32 1.23
CA TYR A 12 11.60 3.85 -0.10
C TYR A 12 11.06 5.00 -0.97
N ASN A 13 10.08 5.77 -0.46
CA ASN A 13 9.54 6.93 -1.18
C ASN A 13 10.62 7.96 -1.50
N SER A 14 11.50 8.26 -0.54
CA SER A 14 12.60 9.22 -0.73
C SER A 14 13.60 8.74 -1.77
N VAL A 15 13.96 7.44 -1.75
CA VAL A 15 14.84 6.81 -2.74
C VAL A 15 14.26 6.93 -4.14
N LYS A 16 12.96 6.67 -4.29
CA LYS A 16 12.28 6.73 -5.59
C LYS A 16 12.14 8.17 -6.11
N GLU A 17 11.69 9.09 -5.26
CA GLU A 17 11.45 10.49 -5.63
C GLU A 17 12.76 11.20 -6.00
N HIS A 18 13.79 11.01 -5.19
CA HIS A 18 15.05 11.74 -5.34
C HIS A 18 16.15 10.91 -6.00
N LYS A 19 15.84 9.70 -6.48
CA LYS A 19 16.80 8.77 -7.11
C LYS A 19 18.04 8.55 -6.25
N ILE A 20 17.84 8.43 -4.93
CA ILE A 20 18.92 8.23 -3.96
C ILE A 20 19.53 6.86 -4.22
N LYS A 21 20.87 6.78 -4.24
CA LYS A 21 21.55 5.49 -4.42
C LYS A 21 21.39 4.63 -3.17
N ASN A 22 21.05 3.35 -3.34
CA ASN A 22 20.90 2.42 -2.21
C ASN A 22 22.11 2.35 -1.29
N ASN A 23 23.34 2.48 -1.83
CA ASN A 23 24.55 2.42 -1.02
C ASN A 23 24.55 3.51 0.07
N ILE A 24 24.00 4.70 -0.19
CA ILE A 24 23.88 5.79 0.79
C ILE A 24 22.97 5.37 1.95
N ILE A 25 21.85 4.70 1.65
CA ILE A 25 20.92 4.22 2.66
C ILE A 25 21.54 3.10 3.48
N THR A 26 22.14 2.12 2.81
CA THR A 26 22.82 0.98 3.45
C THR A 26 23.93 1.45 4.39
N GLU A 27 24.78 2.38 3.95
CA GLU A 27 25.85 2.96 4.77
C GLU A 27 25.29 3.72 5.98
N SER A 28 24.23 4.53 5.78
CA SER A 28 23.60 5.28 6.88
C SER A 28 23.04 4.38 7.98
N PHE A 29 22.43 3.26 7.61
CA PHE A 29 21.95 2.28 8.57
C PHE A 29 23.09 1.49 9.22
N TYR A 30 24.13 1.14 8.44
CA TYR A 30 25.33 0.50 8.98
C TYR A 30 26.01 1.36 10.04
N ASP A 31 26.17 2.66 9.78
CA ASP A 31 26.69 3.62 10.74
C ASP A 31 25.79 3.74 11.96
N TYR A 32 24.47 3.76 11.77
CA TYR A 32 23.54 3.73 12.89
C TYR A 32 23.72 2.44 13.73
N TYR A 33 23.87 1.27 13.10
CA TYR A 33 24.12 0.01 13.82
C TYR A 33 25.42 0.03 14.59
N SER A 34 26.51 0.40 13.94
CA SER A 34 27.84 0.39 14.54
C SER A 34 27.91 1.31 15.76
N ASN A 35 27.16 2.42 15.74
CA ASN A 35 27.10 3.37 16.84
C ASN A 35 26.06 3.02 17.93
N MET A 36 24.94 2.40 17.58
CA MET A 36 23.83 2.16 18.52
C MET A 36 23.80 0.76 19.12
N CYS A 37 24.44 -0.21 18.49
CA CYS A 37 24.54 -1.56 19.00
C CYS A 37 25.66 -1.67 20.03
N THR A 38 25.30 -1.93 21.28
CA THR A 38 26.22 -2.29 22.37
C THR A 38 25.79 -3.62 22.98
N PHE A 39 26.54 -4.14 23.96
CA PHE A 39 26.15 -5.35 24.68
C PHE A 39 24.74 -5.26 25.30
N GLN A 40 24.29 -4.05 25.67
CA GLN A 40 23.00 -3.80 26.33
C GLN A 40 21.93 -3.19 25.43
N ARG A 41 22.28 -2.74 24.22
CA ARG A 41 21.35 -2.07 23.31
C ARG A 41 21.47 -2.66 21.92
N ARG A 42 20.34 -3.06 21.34
CA ARG A 42 20.27 -3.51 19.96
C ARG A 42 19.44 -2.53 19.16
N ALA A 43 19.85 -2.25 17.94
CA ALA A 43 18.99 -1.54 17.01
C ALA A 43 17.70 -2.33 16.81
N LYS A 44 16.58 -1.60 16.71
CA LYS A 44 15.26 -2.19 16.52
C LYS A 44 14.94 -2.46 15.06
N CYS A 45 15.42 -1.61 14.16
CA CYS A 45 15.17 -1.70 12.73
C CYS A 45 16.46 -2.09 12.05
N PHE A 46 16.49 -3.22 11.35
CA PHE A 46 17.61 -3.64 10.49
C PHE A 46 17.29 -3.35 9.02
N TYR A 47 17.99 -2.41 8.41
CA TYR A 47 17.88 -2.14 6.98
C TYR A 47 18.68 -3.19 6.26
N TYR A 48 17.95 -4.12 5.68
CA TYR A 48 18.44 -4.90 4.56
C TYR A 48 17.88 -4.24 3.32
N SER A 49 18.70 -4.12 2.28
CA SER A 49 18.21 -3.71 0.97
C SER A 49 17.10 -4.67 0.58
N TYR A 50 15.86 -4.19 0.51
CA TYR A 50 14.75 -5.02 0.06
C TYR A 50 15.03 -5.54 -1.36
N ASP A 51 15.78 -4.80 -2.17
CA ASP A 51 16.24 -5.21 -3.51
C ASP A 51 17.14 -6.46 -3.48
N ASP A 52 17.80 -6.72 -2.35
CA ASP A 52 18.63 -7.91 -2.14
C ASP A 52 17.82 -9.10 -1.63
N ILE A 53 16.57 -8.90 -1.20
CA ILE A 53 15.73 -9.92 -0.58
C ILE A 53 14.55 -10.32 -1.48
N TYR A 54 14.04 -9.39 -2.28
CA TYR A 54 12.81 -9.55 -3.04
C TYR A 54 13.00 -9.14 -4.51
N GLU A 55 12.24 -9.77 -5.40
CA GLU A 55 12.21 -9.41 -6.83
C GLU A 55 11.41 -8.12 -7.10
N ALA A 56 10.44 -7.82 -6.24
CA ALA A 56 9.58 -6.63 -6.33
C ALA A 56 9.54 -5.87 -4.99
N PRO A 57 10.69 -5.39 -4.49
CA PRO A 57 10.88 -4.90 -3.12
C PRO A 57 9.89 -3.80 -2.71
N VAL A 58 9.67 -2.85 -3.62
CA VAL A 58 8.68 -1.76 -3.53
C VAL A 58 7.28 -2.26 -3.21
N ASN A 59 6.86 -3.23 -4.01
CA ASN A 59 5.53 -3.77 -4.00
C ASN A 59 5.33 -4.58 -2.73
N ILE A 60 6.35 -5.34 -2.31
CA ILE A 60 6.36 -6.06 -1.04
C ILE A 60 6.22 -5.08 0.15
N ILE A 61 6.98 -3.99 0.18
CA ILE A 61 6.85 -2.97 1.25
C ILE A 61 5.42 -2.40 1.29
N PHE A 62 4.84 -2.10 0.13
CA PHE A 62 3.48 -1.57 0.05
C PHE A 62 2.45 -2.54 0.64
N LEU A 63 2.55 -3.84 0.30
CA LEU A 63 1.70 -4.88 0.85
C LEU A 63 1.96 -5.14 2.35
N ASP A 64 3.21 -5.03 2.82
CA ASP A 64 3.54 -5.14 4.24
C ASP A 64 2.91 -3.99 5.06
N ILE A 65 2.91 -2.77 4.53
CA ILE A 65 2.23 -1.63 5.17
C ILE A 65 0.73 -1.88 5.27
N PHE A 66 0.12 -2.44 4.23
CA PHE A 66 -1.28 -2.84 4.28
C PHE A 66 -1.55 -3.84 5.40
N GLN A 67 -0.76 -4.92 5.47
CA GLN A 67 -0.91 -5.94 6.53
C GLN A 67 -0.75 -5.33 7.92
N HIS A 68 0.23 -4.45 8.07
CA HIS A 68 0.51 -3.79 9.35
C HIS A 68 -0.59 -2.84 9.80
N ASN A 69 -1.28 -2.20 8.85
CA ASN A 69 -2.37 -1.27 9.11
C ASN A 69 -3.75 -1.93 9.03
N ILE A 70 -3.85 -3.26 8.95
CA ILE A 70 -5.11 -3.96 8.68
C ILE A 70 -6.20 -3.60 9.69
N ASN A 71 -5.87 -3.48 10.98
CA ASN A 71 -6.83 -3.08 12.02
C ASN A 71 -7.35 -1.65 11.85
N THR A 72 -6.52 -0.74 11.35
CA THR A 72 -6.93 0.64 11.06
C THR A 72 -7.82 0.66 9.83
N ILE A 73 -7.44 -0.08 8.80
CA ILE A 73 -8.22 -0.25 7.57
C ILE A 73 -9.61 -0.79 7.90
N THR A 74 -9.70 -1.90 8.64
CA THR A 74 -10.98 -2.50 9.02
C THR A 74 -11.80 -1.57 9.90
N SER A 75 -11.20 -0.85 10.84
CA SER A 75 -11.93 0.15 11.65
C SER A 75 -12.53 1.28 10.81
N MET A 76 -11.84 1.72 9.75
CA MET A 76 -12.36 2.72 8.81
C MET A 76 -13.48 2.15 7.93
N LEU A 77 -13.38 0.87 7.54
CA LEU A 77 -14.41 0.17 6.76
C LEU A 77 -15.67 -0.11 7.60
N ASP A 78 -15.49 -0.50 8.86
CA ASP A 78 -16.56 -0.84 9.81
C ASP A 78 -17.29 0.38 10.39
N ASN A 79 -16.85 1.62 10.12
CA ASN A 79 -17.48 2.81 10.68
C ASN A 79 -18.89 3.03 10.09
N PRO A 80 -19.98 2.73 10.82
CA PRO A 80 -21.34 2.79 10.28
C PRO A 80 -21.79 4.22 10.03
N ASN A 81 -21.20 5.18 10.74
CA ASN A 81 -21.48 6.61 10.61
C ASN A 81 -20.47 7.31 9.68
N GLY A 82 -19.49 6.57 9.14
CA GLY A 82 -18.48 7.11 8.25
C GLY A 82 -19.05 7.40 6.87
N THR A 83 -18.66 8.52 6.26
CA THR A 83 -18.89 8.73 4.84
C THR A 83 -18.08 7.73 4.02
N PHE A 84 -18.48 7.48 2.77
CA PHE A 84 -17.69 6.64 1.88
C PHE A 84 -16.32 7.27 1.64
N ASN A 85 -15.25 6.54 1.94
CA ASN A 85 -13.89 7.01 1.74
C ASN A 85 -13.31 6.42 0.45
N VAL A 86 -13.36 7.20 -0.62
CA VAL A 86 -12.85 6.79 -1.93
C VAL A 86 -11.35 6.50 -1.91
N ASN A 87 -10.57 7.25 -1.13
CA ASN A 87 -9.12 7.05 -1.04
C ASN A 87 -8.77 5.71 -0.37
N LEU A 88 -9.55 5.32 0.65
CA LEU A 88 -9.40 4.02 1.30
C LEU A 88 -9.67 2.87 0.33
N GLN A 89 -10.74 2.99 -0.47
CA GLN A 89 -11.05 1.98 -1.46
C GLN A 89 -9.98 1.91 -2.56
N MET A 90 -9.53 3.06 -3.08
CA MET A 90 -8.43 3.12 -4.05
C MET A 90 -7.15 2.47 -3.53
N TYR A 91 -6.81 2.73 -2.27
CA TYR A 91 -5.66 2.10 -1.62
C TYR A 91 -5.79 0.57 -1.58
N ILE A 92 -6.95 0.04 -1.21
CA ILE A 92 -7.22 -1.40 -1.21
C ILE A 92 -7.12 -1.97 -2.64
N CYS A 93 -7.71 -1.28 -3.63
CA CYS A 93 -7.64 -1.66 -5.03
C CYS A 93 -6.20 -1.72 -5.56
N GLU A 94 -5.36 -0.75 -5.19
CA GLU A 94 -3.95 -0.75 -5.57
C GLU A 94 -3.18 -1.92 -4.95
N CYS A 95 -3.49 -2.30 -3.70
CA CYS A 95 -2.93 -3.52 -3.11
C CYS A 95 -3.29 -4.77 -3.91
N ILE A 96 -4.53 -4.91 -4.37
CA ILE A 96 -4.99 -6.04 -5.19
C ILE A 96 -4.25 -6.07 -6.53
N ASN A 97 -4.13 -4.91 -7.18
CA ASN A 97 -3.39 -4.75 -8.43
C ASN A 97 -1.94 -5.21 -8.29
N ILE A 98 -1.27 -4.74 -7.23
CA ILE A 98 0.12 -5.08 -6.93
C ILE A 98 0.26 -6.58 -6.68
N TYR A 99 -0.61 -7.16 -5.84
CA TYR A 99 -0.61 -8.60 -5.57
C TYR A 99 -0.72 -9.41 -6.86
N ASN A 100 -1.72 -9.11 -7.71
CA ASN A 100 -1.94 -9.83 -8.97
C ASN A 100 -0.74 -9.73 -9.91
N LYS A 101 -0.20 -8.51 -10.08
CA LYS A 101 0.97 -8.27 -10.94
C LYS A 101 2.19 -9.05 -10.46
N VAL A 102 2.50 -8.99 -9.16
CA VAL A 102 3.68 -9.69 -8.59
C VAL A 102 3.47 -11.20 -8.63
N ASN A 103 2.26 -11.68 -8.33
CA ASN A 103 1.94 -13.10 -8.35
C ASN A 103 2.14 -13.71 -9.74
N ILE A 104 1.58 -13.09 -10.77
CA ILE A 104 1.71 -13.55 -12.17
C ILE A 104 3.18 -13.50 -12.61
N THR A 105 3.92 -12.45 -12.24
CA THR A 105 5.29 -12.26 -12.70
C THR A 105 6.28 -13.25 -12.06
N TYR A 106 6.10 -13.58 -10.78
CA TYR A 106 7.14 -14.29 -10.01
C TYR A 106 6.68 -15.62 -9.38
N CYS A 107 5.38 -15.83 -9.17
CA CYS A 107 4.90 -16.92 -8.30
C CYS A 107 4.15 -18.04 -9.01
N VAL A 108 3.52 -17.77 -10.16
CA VAL A 108 2.68 -18.72 -10.91
C VAL A 108 3.49 -19.79 -11.67
N GLU A 109 4.70 -19.48 -12.12
CA GLU A 109 5.54 -20.43 -12.88
C GLU A 109 6.97 -20.44 -12.31
N LYS A 110 7.46 -21.62 -11.87
CA LYS A 110 8.88 -22.08 -11.96
C LYS A 110 9.15 -23.34 -11.13
N ASP A 111 9.80 -24.31 -11.78
CA ASP A 111 10.30 -25.57 -11.20
C ASP A 111 11.55 -25.39 -10.32
N ASP A 112 12.23 -24.24 -10.41
CA ASP A 112 13.38 -23.86 -9.56
C ASP A 112 13.23 -22.38 -9.14
N LYS A 113 12.80 -22.14 -7.89
CA LYS A 113 12.64 -20.79 -7.35
C LYS A 113 13.92 -20.37 -6.63
N ASP A 114 14.58 -19.33 -7.14
CA ASP A 114 15.61 -18.59 -6.41
C ASP A 114 15.08 -18.16 -5.03
N GLU A 115 15.97 -17.99 -4.06
CA GLU A 115 15.66 -17.56 -2.70
C GLU A 115 14.86 -16.25 -2.70
N LYS A 116 15.20 -15.28 -3.56
CA LYS A 116 14.45 -14.01 -3.67
C LYS A 116 13.01 -14.22 -4.13
N ILE A 117 12.79 -15.08 -5.13
CA ILE A 117 11.46 -15.44 -5.62
C ILE A 117 10.67 -16.11 -4.50
N THR A 118 11.29 -17.08 -3.81
CA THR A 118 10.68 -17.78 -2.68
C THR A 118 10.24 -16.80 -1.59
N ARG A 119 11.12 -15.88 -1.18
CA ARG A 119 10.80 -14.86 -0.17
C ARG A 119 9.68 -13.92 -0.66
N THR A 120 9.71 -13.51 -1.93
CA THR A 120 8.68 -12.66 -2.55
C THR A 120 7.31 -13.35 -2.52
N CYS A 121 7.23 -14.62 -2.91
CA CYS A 121 5.98 -15.36 -2.91
C CYS A 121 5.46 -15.64 -1.50
N ASN A 122 6.33 -15.95 -0.54
CA ASN A 122 5.94 -16.10 0.87
C ASN A 122 5.32 -14.80 1.44
N SER A 123 5.86 -13.63 1.06
CA SER A 123 5.27 -12.34 1.43
C SER A 123 3.89 -12.13 0.79
N LEU A 124 3.70 -12.57 -0.47
CA LEU A 124 2.39 -12.54 -1.14
C LEU A 124 1.37 -13.45 -0.46
N ASP A 125 1.79 -14.65 -0.02
CA ASP A 125 0.92 -15.58 0.70
C ASP A 125 0.46 -15.00 2.04
N ALA A 126 1.37 -14.36 2.79
CA ALA A 126 1.05 -13.66 4.03
C ALA A 126 0.04 -12.51 3.79
N PHE A 127 0.26 -11.73 2.74
CA PHE A 127 -0.69 -10.70 2.31
C PHE A 127 -2.06 -11.31 1.97
N LYS A 128 -2.10 -12.38 1.15
CA LYS A 128 -3.33 -13.06 0.75
C LYS A 128 -4.10 -13.55 1.96
N GLN A 129 -3.41 -14.17 2.92
CA GLN A 129 -4.02 -14.65 4.15
C GLN A 129 -4.63 -13.51 4.97
N THR A 130 -3.89 -12.41 5.13
CA THR A 130 -4.36 -11.22 5.85
C THR A 130 -5.58 -10.61 5.15
N TYR A 131 -5.49 -10.39 3.84
CA TYR A 131 -6.59 -9.87 3.03
C TYR A 131 -7.84 -10.73 3.18
N ASN A 132 -7.70 -12.05 3.01
CA ASN A 132 -8.84 -12.95 3.08
C ASN A 132 -9.45 -12.98 4.49
N THR A 133 -8.62 -12.99 5.53
CA THR A 133 -9.10 -13.01 6.92
C THR A 133 -9.91 -11.76 7.27
N TYR A 134 -9.46 -10.59 6.83
CA TYR A 134 -10.01 -9.31 7.30
C TYR A 134 -10.96 -8.64 6.32
N LEU A 135 -10.76 -8.85 5.01
CA LEU A 135 -11.47 -8.18 3.93
C LEU A 135 -12.28 -9.11 3.04
N SER A 136 -12.02 -10.43 2.99
CA SER A 136 -12.86 -11.30 2.16
C SER A 136 -14.24 -11.52 2.76
N GLY A 137 -15.24 -11.51 1.89
CA GLY A 137 -16.65 -11.73 2.23
C GLY A 137 -17.50 -10.47 2.10
N LEU A 138 -18.82 -10.67 2.13
CA LEU A 138 -19.85 -9.63 1.93
C LEU A 138 -19.91 -8.57 3.06
N LYS A 139 -18.91 -8.49 3.95
CA LYS A 139 -18.96 -7.65 5.15
C LYS A 139 -18.94 -6.16 4.83
N TYR A 140 -18.27 -5.75 3.75
CA TYR A 140 -18.08 -4.35 3.37
C TYR A 140 -18.78 -3.99 2.05
N THR A 141 -20.07 -4.33 1.92
CA THR A 141 -20.87 -4.11 0.69
C THR A 141 -20.82 -2.67 0.18
N LYS A 142 -20.72 -1.68 1.07
CA LYS A 142 -20.54 -0.26 0.74
C LYS A 142 -19.32 0.00 -0.13
N TYR A 143 -18.23 -0.70 0.14
CA TYR A 143 -16.95 -0.53 -0.55
C TYR A 143 -16.75 -1.51 -1.71
N LYS A 144 -17.68 -2.46 -1.94
CA LYS A 144 -17.62 -3.44 -3.04
C LYS A 144 -16.20 -4.00 -3.28
N ILE A 145 -15.52 -4.34 -2.19
CA ILE A 145 -14.12 -4.77 -2.22
C ILE A 145 -14.07 -6.13 -2.94
N PRO A 146 -13.38 -6.25 -4.10
CA PRO A 146 -13.34 -7.50 -4.83
C PRO A 146 -12.49 -8.55 -4.10
N SER A 147 -12.67 -9.83 -4.43
CA SER A 147 -11.77 -10.87 -3.93
C SER A 147 -10.37 -10.73 -4.57
N LEU A 148 -9.37 -11.40 -4.00
CA LEU A 148 -8.06 -11.54 -4.66
C LEU A 148 -8.11 -12.54 -5.82
N ASP A 149 -9.01 -13.53 -5.74
CA ASP A 149 -9.12 -14.62 -6.72
C ASP A 149 -10.28 -14.39 -7.72
N THR A 150 -10.92 -13.21 -7.70
CA THR A 150 -12.04 -12.90 -8.61
C THR A 150 -11.60 -12.63 -10.04
N GLU A 151 -12.52 -12.89 -10.98
CA GLU A 151 -12.33 -12.61 -12.40
C GLU A 151 -12.01 -11.13 -12.65
N VAL A 152 -11.23 -10.87 -13.71
CA VAL A 152 -10.74 -9.53 -14.09
C VAL A 152 -11.88 -8.50 -14.21
N GLU A 153 -13.08 -8.96 -14.54
CA GLU A 153 -14.28 -8.12 -14.68
C GLU A 153 -14.76 -7.52 -13.34
N GLU A 154 -14.73 -8.27 -12.24
CA GLU A 154 -15.18 -7.77 -10.92
C GLU A 154 -14.20 -6.72 -10.37
N TYR A 155 -12.90 -6.96 -10.55
CA TYR A 155 -11.86 -5.98 -10.23
C TYR A 155 -12.05 -4.70 -11.05
N SER A 156 -12.28 -4.82 -12.36
CA SER A 156 -12.47 -3.67 -13.25
C SER A 156 -13.69 -2.82 -12.86
N ASN A 157 -14.81 -3.47 -12.56
CA ASN A 157 -16.04 -2.79 -12.19
C ASN A 157 -15.94 -2.06 -10.84
N ASN A 158 -15.23 -2.61 -9.86
CA ASN A 158 -15.17 -2.03 -8.52
C ASN A 158 -13.99 -1.08 -8.32
N CYS A 159 -12.86 -1.31 -9.01
CA CYS A 159 -11.62 -0.56 -8.82
C CYS A 159 -11.26 0.38 -9.98
N ILE A 160 -11.54 0.02 -11.25
CA ILE A 160 -11.15 0.84 -12.41
C ILE A 160 -12.19 1.93 -12.69
N SER A 161 -13.49 1.60 -12.62
CA SER A 161 -14.58 2.56 -12.88
C SER A 161 -14.49 3.82 -12.01
N GLN A 162 -14.02 3.69 -10.77
CA GLN A 162 -13.94 4.82 -9.83
C GLN A 162 -12.68 5.68 -10.02
N ALA A 163 -11.60 5.11 -10.53
CA ALA A 163 -10.43 5.90 -10.94
C ALA A 163 -10.75 6.81 -12.14
N GLU A 164 -11.62 6.36 -13.04
CA GLU A 164 -12.14 7.15 -14.15
C GLU A 164 -13.17 8.21 -13.69
N ILE A 165 -14.04 7.86 -12.74
CA ILE A 165 -14.97 8.81 -12.10
C ILE A 165 -14.20 9.98 -11.46
N ILE A 166 -13.08 9.73 -10.77
CA ILE A 166 -12.27 10.80 -10.17
C ILE A 166 -11.62 11.67 -11.24
N LYS A 167 -11.07 11.09 -12.32
CA LYS A 167 -10.57 11.88 -13.47
C LYS A 167 -11.64 12.84 -14.00
N SER A 168 -12.86 12.35 -14.19
CA SER A 168 -13.96 13.20 -14.66
C SER A 168 -14.37 14.30 -13.66
N VAL A 169 -14.20 14.07 -12.35
CA VAL A 169 -14.48 15.07 -11.31
C VAL A 169 -13.37 16.12 -11.22
N THR A 170 -12.10 15.73 -11.39
CA THR A 170 -10.95 16.64 -11.36
C THR A 170 -10.78 17.46 -12.63
N ASP A 171 -11.28 16.95 -13.76
CA ASP A 171 -11.23 17.64 -15.06
C ASP A 171 -12.42 18.60 -15.29
N SER A 172 -13.39 18.64 -14.37
CA SER A 172 -14.53 19.56 -14.45
C SER A 172 -14.14 20.95 -13.94
N PRO A 173 -14.39 22.04 -14.70
CA PRO A 173 -14.07 23.39 -14.24
C PRO A 173 -14.85 23.73 -12.96
N ARG A 174 -14.12 24.08 -11.90
CA ARG A 174 -14.69 24.63 -10.66
C ARG A 174 -15.52 25.86 -11.01
N SER A 175 -16.85 25.77 -10.95
CA SER A 175 -17.71 26.94 -11.04
C SER A 175 -17.43 27.84 -9.83
N GLU A 176 -16.98 29.06 -10.10
CA GLU A 176 -16.90 30.12 -9.09
C GLU A 176 -18.32 30.50 -8.67
N GLU A 177 -18.66 30.24 -7.41
CA GLU A 177 -19.86 30.82 -6.80
C GLU A 177 -19.62 32.33 -6.61
N THR A 178 -20.20 33.13 -7.50
CA THR A 178 -20.30 34.58 -7.31
C THR A 178 -21.24 34.87 -6.14
N SER A 179 -20.67 35.29 -5.01
CA SER A 179 -21.42 35.90 -3.90
C SER A 179 -21.82 37.32 -4.29
N SER A 180 -23.11 37.54 -4.58
CA SER A 180 -23.71 38.87 -4.68
C SER A 180 -24.09 39.37 -3.29
N TYR A 181 -23.29 40.26 -2.72
CA TYR A 181 -23.70 41.06 -1.57
C TYR A 181 -24.58 42.21 -2.05
N SER A 182 -25.88 42.14 -1.73
CA SER A 182 -26.79 43.28 -1.81
C SER A 182 -26.57 44.18 -0.59
N THR A 183 -26.10 45.42 -0.82
CA THR A 183 -26.14 46.49 0.18
C THR A 183 -27.55 47.07 0.21
N ASN A 184 -28.21 47.02 1.37
CA ASN A 184 -29.37 47.84 1.68
C ASN A 184 -28.92 48.98 2.60
N ASP A 185 -29.14 50.21 2.13
CA ASP A 185 -29.02 51.48 2.85
C ASP A 185 -30.00 51.60 4.02
N PRO A 186 -29.76 52.60 4.89
CA PRO A 186 -30.79 53.59 5.21
C PRO A 186 -30.52 54.97 4.61
#